data_AF-A0A3M8CL74-F1
#
_entry.id   AF-A0A3M8CL74-F1
#
_cell.length_a   1.000
_cell.length_b   1.000
_cell.length_c   1.000
_cell.angle_alpha   90.00
_cell.angle_beta   90.00
_cell.angle_gamma   90.00
#
_symmetry.space_group_name_H-M   'P 1'
#
loop_
_entity.id
_entity.type
_entity.pdbx_description
1 polymer ?
#
loop_
_entity_poly.entity_id
_entity_poly.type
_entity_poly.pdbx_seq_one_letter_code
_entity_poly.pdbx_strand_id
1 'polypeptide(L)'
;MKSSFRAYLFPLLVAGLVLTGCSQDNQGIKTDMRGSIETELGAVEKVTVMSTDGQEVALELPVFMKELTEQGQDLEVSTEPLDQGEVRFTLVLYRKDLAPLVVPIGEKASQYGDRTFRGNGAKTFYQWVHKQVGTGILAQEMNNIYLSAEDLSSTKLLQDSERDAVKQLLRSADPELEQGVKQYPLHPYYRMRIHSNEKPLEVTVLTPTLISIPFGRETLTFHVEGALFSQLTSWLPPKEKTDDIYEKLFKANKLRIEKAGRTDVEDHEYDVTTTTKEQGKAHQIVRLIKSATPLPDAPSQPGVKQYVLHFVSSDTKRTIEMYPLTFKLDQSWFSHNNLDYNILKLLDSSRK
;
A
#
# COMPACT_ATOMS: atom_id res chain seq x y z
N MET A 1 -42.92 -5.86 -5.71
CA MET A 1 -42.44 -7.10 -5.03
C MET A 1 -40.93 -7.14 -5.17
N LYS A 2 -40.21 -6.97 -4.06
CA LYS A 2 -38.73 -6.96 -4.03
C LYS A 2 -38.25 -8.40 -3.83
N SER A 3 -37.84 -9.07 -4.91
CA SER A 3 -37.16 -10.36 -4.81
C SER A 3 -35.69 -10.11 -4.48
N SER A 4 -35.27 -10.51 -3.28
CA SER A 4 -33.88 -10.40 -2.85
C SER A 4 -32.98 -11.25 -3.74
N PHE A 5 -32.08 -10.60 -4.49
CA PHE A 5 -30.99 -11.19 -5.28
C PHE A 5 -29.87 -11.80 -4.39
N ARG A 6 -30.25 -12.38 -3.24
CA ARG A 6 -29.40 -12.98 -2.19
C ARG A 6 -28.60 -14.20 -2.67
N ALA A 7 -28.87 -14.71 -3.86
CA ALA A 7 -28.43 -16.03 -4.31
C ALA A 7 -27.64 -15.97 -5.61
N TYR A 8 -26.87 -14.91 -5.88
CA TYR A 8 -26.26 -14.75 -7.19
C TYR A 8 -24.74 -14.84 -7.22
N LEU A 9 -23.97 -14.52 -6.16
CA LEU A 9 -22.51 -14.74 -6.25
C LEU A 9 -22.11 -16.20 -6.33
N PHE A 10 -22.61 -16.98 -5.37
CA PHE A 10 -22.30 -18.39 -5.23
C PHE A 10 -22.78 -19.16 -6.47
N PRO A 11 -23.96 -18.87 -7.05
CA PRO A 11 -24.39 -19.47 -8.30
C PRO A 11 -23.88 -18.78 -9.58
N LEU A 12 -23.18 -17.62 -9.56
CA LEU A 12 -22.61 -16.99 -10.77
C LEU A 12 -21.11 -17.25 -10.94
N LEU A 13 -20.35 -17.38 -9.86
CA LEU A 13 -19.08 -18.11 -9.91
C LEU A 13 -19.33 -19.52 -10.48
N VAL A 14 -20.47 -20.12 -10.11
CA VAL A 14 -20.90 -21.45 -10.57
C VAL A 14 -21.69 -21.45 -11.89
N ALA A 15 -22.35 -20.38 -12.31
CA ALA A 15 -22.90 -20.29 -13.66
C ALA A 15 -21.79 -20.08 -14.70
N GLY A 16 -20.65 -19.50 -14.29
CA GLY A 16 -19.40 -19.53 -15.06
C GLY A 16 -18.78 -20.94 -15.15
N LEU A 17 -19.08 -21.82 -14.18
CA LEU A 17 -18.71 -23.24 -14.24
C LEU A 17 -19.58 -24.05 -15.23
N VAL A 18 -20.83 -23.64 -15.49
CA VAL A 18 -21.76 -24.36 -16.39
C VAL A 18 -21.58 -24.00 -17.88
N LEU A 19 -20.94 -22.87 -18.23
CA LEU A 19 -20.90 -22.38 -19.62
C LEU A 19 -19.64 -22.72 -20.43
N THR A 20 -18.68 -23.47 -19.88
CA THR A 20 -17.55 -24.03 -20.66
C THR A 20 -17.73 -25.48 -21.11
N GLY A 21 -18.93 -26.06 -20.93
CA GLY A 21 -19.33 -27.28 -21.61
C GLY A 21 -19.83 -26.95 -23.02
N CYS A 22 -19.18 -27.50 -24.05
CA CYS A 22 -19.58 -27.35 -25.45
C CYS A 22 -21.10 -27.47 -25.66
N SER A 23 -21.61 -26.60 -26.53
CA SER A 23 -22.99 -26.54 -27.04
C SER A 23 -23.72 -27.89 -27.03
N GLN A 24 -24.80 -27.98 -26.24
CA GLN A 24 -25.96 -28.79 -26.62
C GLN A 24 -27.20 -28.24 -25.90
N ASP A 25 -28.13 -27.74 -26.72
CA ASP A 25 -29.50 -27.45 -26.34
C ASP A 25 -30.10 -28.66 -25.60
N ASN A 26 -30.65 -28.43 -24.40
CA ASN A 26 -32.02 -28.85 -24.11
C ASN A 26 -32.53 -28.33 -22.76
N GLN A 27 -33.61 -27.57 -22.86
CA GLN A 27 -34.83 -27.60 -22.04
C GLN A 27 -34.71 -28.08 -20.58
N GLY A 28 -35.01 -27.14 -19.67
CA GLY A 28 -35.98 -27.38 -18.61
C GLY A 28 -35.62 -28.45 -17.58
N ILE A 29 -34.53 -28.24 -16.83
CA ILE A 29 -34.33 -28.95 -15.57
C ILE A 29 -34.13 -27.89 -14.49
N LYS A 30 -35.05 -27.84 -13.51
CA LYS A 30 -34.79 -27.27 -12.18
C LYS A 30 -33.77 -28.21 -11.52
N THR A 31 -32.54 -28.16 -11.98
CA THR A 31 -31.44 -28.93 -11.42
C THR A 31 -31.11 -28.30 -10.10
N ASP A 32 -30.93 -29.12 -9.09
CA ASP A 32 -30.57 -28.75 -7.73
C ASP A 32 -29.23 -28.01 -7.74
N MET A 33 -29.28 -26.69 -7.99
CA MET A 33 -28.10 -25.85 -8.20
C MET A 33 -27.17 -25.95 -6.99
N ARG A 34 -27.73 -26.11 -5.79
CA ARG A 34 -26.98 -26.28 -4.54
C ARG A 34 -26.12 -27.54 -4.53
N GLY A 35 -26.64 -28.66 -5.02
CA GLY A 35 -25.88 -29.91 -5.16
C GLY A 35 -24.76 -29.82 -6.22
N SER A 36 -24.98 -29.12 -7.33
CA SER A 36 -23.93 -28.89 -8.33
C SER A 36 -22.82 -27.97 -7.81
N ILE A 37 -23.20 -26.95 -7.03
CA ILE A 37 -22.29 -26.00 -6.41
C ILE A 37 -21.42 -26.69 -5.34
N GLU A 38 -22.01 -27.54 -4.50
CA GLU A 38 -21.28 -28.32 -3.50
C GLU A 38 -20.30 -29.32 -4.16
N THR A 39 -20.67 -29.88 -5.31
CA THR A 39 -19.81 -30.80 -6.07
C THR A 39 -18.62 -30.08 -6.72
N GLU A 40 -18.82 -28.89 -7.27
CA GLU A 40 -17.76 -28.14 -7.95
C GLU A 40 -16.83 -27.36 -7.00
N LEU A 41 -17.37 -26.85 -5.89
CA LEU A 41 -16.57 -26.30 -4.80
C LEU A 41 -15.82 -27.40 -4.05
N GLY A 42 -16.37 -28.62 -3.99
CA GLY A 42 -15.68 -29.82 -3.52
C GLY A 42 -14.51 -30.27 -4.40
N ALA A 43 -14.39 -29.74 -5.63
CA ALA A 43 -13.29 -30.03 -6.56
C ALA A 43 -12.17 -28.97 -6.54
N VAL A 44 -12.27 -27.92 -5.72
CA VAL A 44 -11.22 -26.90 -5.59
C VAL A 44 -10.07 -27.45 -4.76
N GLU A 45 -8.88 -27.53 -5.36
CA GLU A 45 -7.67 -28.05 -4.70
C GLU A 45 -6.84 -26.95 -4.06
N LYS A 46 -6.82 -25.76 -4.67
CA LYS A 46 -6.01 -24.62 -4.24
C LYS A 46 -6.69 -23.33 -4.67
N VAL A 47 -6.57 -22.29 -3.84
CA VAL A 47 -6.97 -20.93 -4.20
C VAL A 47 -5.77 -20.02 -4.03
N THR A 48 -5.53 -19.18 -5.02
CA THR A 48 -4.53 -18.12 -4.96
C THR A 48 -5.12 -16.80 -5.37
N VAL A 49 -4.49 -15.72 -4.93
CA VAL A 49 -4.71 -14.40 -5.49
C VAL A 49 -3.41 -13.92 -6.11
N MET A 50 -3.50 -13.51 -7.36
CA MET A 50 -2.39 -12.97 -8.13
C MET A 50 -2.47 -11.44 -8.17
N SER A 51 -1.35 -10.79 -7.88
CA SER A 51 -1.19 -9.35 -8.07
C SER A 51 -1.13 -8.98 -9.55
N THR A 52 -1.24 -7.69 -9.85
CA THR A 52 -1.06 -7.16 -11.21
C THR A 52 0.37 -7.25 -11.74
N ASP A 53 1.36 -7.56 -10.90
CA ASP A 53 2.75 -7.80 -11.30
C ASP A 53 3.15 -9.29 -11.25
N GLY A 54 2.17 -10.20 -11.15
CA GLY A 54 2.36 -11.65 -11.28
C GLY A 54 2.79 -12.38 -10.01
N GLN A 55 2.78 -11.73 -8.85
CA GLN A 55 3.01 -12.39 -7.57
C GLN A 55 1.73 -13.13 -7.15
N GLU A 56 1.82 -14.43 -6.92
CA GLU A 56 0.73 -15.23 -6.36
C GLU A 56 0.85 -15.35 -4.84
N VAL A 57 -0.29 -15.39 -4.16
CA VAL A 57 -0.39 -15.67 -2.73
C VAL A 57 -1.41 -16.77 -2.55
N ALA A 58 -1.00 -17.89 -1.97
CA ALA A 58 -1.92 -18.96 -1.59
C ALA A 58 -2.83 -18.53 -0.43
N LEU A 59 -4.12 -18.79 -0.58
CA LEU A 59 -5.10 -18.56 0.49
C LEU A 59 -5.35 -19.86 1.27
N GLU A 60 -5.73 -19.72 2.53
CA GLU A 60 -6.11 -20.87 3.35
C GLU A 60 -7.48 -21.39 2.89
N LEU A 61 -7.48 -22.50 2.17
CA LEU A 61 -8.67 -23.04 1.50
C LEU A 61 -9.88 -23.22 2.44
N PRO A 62 -9.76 -23.84 3.64
CA PRO A 62 -10.91 -24.02 4.53
C PRO A 62 -11.56 -22.69 4.96
N VAL A 63 -10.75 -21.70 5.37
CA VAL A 63 -11.24 -20.36 5.73
C VAL A 63 -11.86 -19.66 4.52
N PHE A 64 -11.17 -19.67 3.38
CA PHE A 64 -11.65 -19.05 2.14
C PHE A 64 -13.03 -19.60 1.76
N MET A 65 -13.19 -20.92 1.71
CA MET A 65 -14.43 -21.56 1.28
C MET A 65 -15.59 -21.28 2.25
N LYS A 66 -15.31 -21.23 3.56
CA LYS A 66 -16.29 -20.85 4.58
C LYS A 66 -16.77 -19.41 4.37
N GLU A 67 -15.85 -18.46 4.28
CA GLU A 67 -16.18 -17.04 4.17
C GLU A 67 -16.75 -16.64 2.81
N LEU A 68 -16.38 -17.33 1.73
CA LEU A 68 -16.87 -17.06 0.36
C LEU A 68 -18.40 -17.12 0.29
N THR A 69 -19.04 -17.99 1.09
CA THR A 69 -20.50 -18.13 1.14
C THR A 69 -21.22 -16.86 1.61
N GLU A 70 -20.52 -16.00 2.37
CA GLU A 70 -21.05 -14.74 2.89
C GLU A 70 -20.84 -13.58 1.92
N GLN A 71 -19.98 -13.76 0.91
CA GLN A 71 -19.59 -12.71 -0.02
C GLN A 71 -20.56 -12.57 -1.19
N GLY A 72 -20.61 -11.35 -1.75
CA GLY A 72 -21.32 -11.09 -3.00
C GLY A 72 -22.82 -10.85 -2.88
N GLN A 73 -23.28 -10.49 -1.69
CA GLN A 73 -24.56 -9.82 -1.54
C GLN A 73 -24.55 -8.51 -2.31
N ASP A 74 -25.68 -8.14 -2.90
CA ASP A 74 -25.85 -6.86 -3.61
C ASP A 74 -24.88 -6.63 -4.78
N LEU A 75 -24.57 -7.69 -5.55
CA LEU A 75 -23.95 -7.54 -6.87
C LEU A 75 -24.97 -7.16 -7.92
N GLU A 76 -24.61 -6.16 -8.71
CA GLU A 76 -25.38 -5.66 -9.83
C GLU A 76 -24.66 -5.99 -11.13
N VAL A 77 -25.35 -6.66 -12.05
CA VAL A 77 -24.80 -6.92 -13.39
C VAL A 77 -24.69 -5.59 -14.13
N SER A 78 -23.49 -5.30 -14.64
CA SER A 78 -23.22 -4.12 -15.45
C SER A 78 -23.10 -4.49 -16.92
N THR A 79 -23.57 -3.61 -17.79
CA THR A 79 -23.29 -3.67 -19.24
C THR A 79 -21.91 -3.12 -19.59
N GLU A 80 -21.29 -2.39 -18.66
CA GLU A 80 -19.94 -1.84 -18.84
C GLU A 80 -18.90 -2.89 -18.46
N PRO A 81 -17.98 -3.25 -19.39
CA PRO A 81 -16.93 -4.23 -19.11
C PRO A 81 -15.97 -3.71 -18.02
N LEU A 82 -15.24 -4.63 -17.41
CA LEU A 82 -14.16 -4.30 -16.49
C LEU A 82 -12.93 -3.86 -17.29
N ASP A 83 -12.46 -2.64 -17.07
CA ASP A 83 -11.20 -2.16 -17.65
C ASP A 83 -10.00 -2.81 -16.94
N GLN A 84 -8.97 -3.16 -17.69
CA GLN A 84 -7.68 -3.63 -17.17
C GLN A 84 -6.98 -2.58 -16.28
N GLY A 85 -7.31 -1.29 -16.45
CA GLY A 85 -6.89 -0.23 -15.53
C GLY A 85 -7.52 -0.33 -14.13
N GLU A 86 -8.72 -0.91 -14.02
CA GLU A 86 -9.46 -1.09 -12.77
C GLU A 86 -9.01 -2.33 -11.98
N VAL A 87 -8.46 -3.35 -12.66
CA VAL A 87 -8.02 -4.59 -12.03
C VAL A 87 -6.91 -4.33 -11.00
N ARG A 88 -7.09 -4.86 -9.80
CA ARG A 88 -6.15 -4.84 -8.67
C ARG A 88 -5.61 -6.22 -8.34
N PHE A 89 -6.50 -7.21 -8.37
CA PHE A 89 -6.19 -8.61 -8.08
C PHE A 89 -6.80 -9.53 -9.14
N THR A 90 -6.24 -10.73 -9.25
CA THR A 90 -6.85 -11.84 -9.98
C THR A 90 -6.96 -13.04 -9.04
N LEU A 91 -8.17 -13.41 -8.67
CA LEU A 91 -8.43 -14.61 -7.88
C LEU A 91 -8.44 -15.83 -8.80
N VAL A 92 -7.69 -16.87 -8.44
CA VAL A 92 -7.54 -18.10 -9.22
C VAL A 92 -7.93 -19.29 -8.35
N LEU A 93 -8.96 -20.04 -8.78
CA LEU A 93 -9.39 -21.27 -8.14
C LEU A 93 -8.92 -22.44 -9.00
N TYR A 94 -7.95 -23.20 -8.50
CA TYR A 94 -7.45 -24.41 -9.14
C TYR A 94 -8.41 -25.56 -8.85
N ARG A 95 -8.90 -26.20 -9.92
CA ARG A 95 -9.90 -27.25 -9.87
C ARG A 95 -9.30 -28.57 -10.32
N LYS A 96 -9.67 -29.66 -9.65
CA LYS A 96 -9.27 -31.00 -10.04
C LYS A 96 -9.82 -31.34 -11.43
N ASP A 97 -8.96 -31.79 -12.33
CA ASP A 97 -9.28 -32.25 -13.68
C ASP A 97 -10.02 -31.22 -14.57
N LEU A 98 -10.01 -29.93 -14.19
CA LEU A 98 -10.66 -28.83 -14.90
C LEU A 98 -9.73 -27.62 -14.99
N ALA A 99 -9.97 -26.74 -15.97
CA ALA A 99 -9.21 -25.49 -16.09
C ALA A 99 -9.36 -24.63 -14.81
N PRO A 100 -8.37 -23.82 -14.40
CA PRO A 100 -8.57 -22.88 -13.29
C PRO A 100 -9.69 -21.88 -13.57
N LEU A 101 -10.45 -21.50 -12.55
CA LEU A 101 -11.39 -20.39 -12.65
C LEU A 101 -10.66 -19.09 -12.29
N VAL A 102 -10.76 -18.10 -13.16
CA VAL A 102 -10.04 -16.83 -13.03
C VAL A 102 -11.05 -15.69 -12.90
N VAL A 103 -10.88 -14.89 -11.86
CA VAL A 103 -11.76 -13.77 -11.52
C VAL A 103 -10.93 -12.50 -11.36
N PRO A 104 -10.94 -11.59 -12.35
CA PRO A 104 -10.37 -10.26 -12.20
C PRO A 104 -11.21 -9.41 -11.24
N ILE A 105 -10.53 -8.68 -10.35
CA ILE A 105 -11.16 -7.91 -9.27
C ILE A 105 -10.54 -6.52 -9.24
N GLY A 106 -11.38 -5.50 -9.35
CA GLY A 106 -11.08 -4.11 -9.08
C GLY A 106 -11.84 -3.59 -7.85
N GLU A 107 -11.49 -2.39 -7.40
CA GLU A 107 -12.07 -1.76 -6.19
C GLU A 107 -13.60 -1.67 -6.20
N LYS A 108 -14.19 -1.52 -7.39
CA LYS A 108 -15.63 -1.26 -7.57
C LYS A 108 -16.31 -2.26 -8.50
N ALA A 109 -15.58 -3.25 -8.99
CA ALA A 109 -16.06 -4.15 -10.02
C ALA A 109 -15.31 -5.48 -10.02
N SER A 110 -15.99 -6.56 -10.36
CA SER A 110 -15.37 -7.87 -10.59
C SER A 110 -15.94 -8.51 -11.84
N GLN A 111 -15.15 -9.35 -12.50
CA GLN A 111 -15.57 -10.06 -13.71
C GLN A 111 -15.57 -11.57 -13.48
N TYR A 112 -16.67 -12.22 -13.86
CA TYR A 112 -16.82 -13.67 -13.82
C TYR A 112 -17.31 -14.14 -15.19
N GLY A 113 -16.48 -14.93 -15.89
CA GLY A 113 -16.71 -15.25 -17.30
C GLY A 113 -16.93 -13.97 -18.12
N ASP A 114 -18.04 -13.91 -18.85
CA ASP A 114 -18.38 -12.79 -19.73
C ASP A 114 -19.19 -11.68 -19.04
N ARG A 115 -19.39 -11.76 -17.72
CA ARG A 115 -20.22 -10.79 -16.97
C ARG A 115 -19.36 -9.95 -16.03
N THR A 116 -19.56 -8.63 -16.11
CA THR A 116 -19.01 -7.67 -15.15
C THR A 116 -20.07 -7.31 -14.12
N PHE A 117 -19.64 -7.24 -12.87
CA PHE A 117 -20.50 -6.86 -11.76
C PHE A 117 -19.94 -5.63 -11.08
N ARG A 118 -20.83 -4.73 -10.68
CA ARG A 118 -20.52 -3.47 -10.00
C ARG A 118 -21.46 -3.32 -8.80
N GLY A 119 -21.33 -2.20 -8.08
CA GLY A 119 -22.16 -1.88 -6.92
C GLY A 119 -21.46 -2.15 -5.58
N ASN A 120 -22.22 -2.13 -4.48
CA ASN A 120 -21.66 -2.28 -3.13
C ASN A 120 -21.13 -3.68 -2.87
N GLY A 121 -21.76 -4.73 -3.40
CA GLY A 121 -21.25 -6.08 -3.25
C GLY A 121 -19.87 -6.28 -3.88
N ALA A 122 -19.55 -5.58 -4.97
CA ALA A 122 -18.26 -5.69 -5.64
C ALA A 122 -17.15 -5.06 -4.78
N LYS A 123 -17.47 -3.95 -4.11
CA LYS A 123 -16.56 -3.32 -3.13
C LYS A 123 -16.33 -4.23 -1.93
N THR A 124 -17.39 -4.82 -1.37
CA THR A 124 -17.27 -5.77 -0.24
C THR A 124 -16.45 -6.98 -0.63
N PHE A 125 -16.69 -7.56 -1.82
CA PHE A 125 -15.91 -8.68 -2.32
C PHE A 125 -14.43 -8.32 -2.48
N TYR A 126 -14.14 -7.16 -3.06
CA TYR A 126 -12.77 -6.65 -3.18
C TYR A 126 -12.10 -6.45 -1.81
N GLN A 127 -12.79 -5.82 -0.84
CA GLN A 127 -12.27 -5.63 0.52
C GLN A 127 -11.99 -6.97 1.22
N TRP A 128 -12.87 -7.96 1.03
CA TRP A 128 -12.66 -9.29 1.55
C TRP A 128 -11.45 -9.98 0.91
N VAL A 129 -11.31 -9.95 -0.42
CA VAL A 129 -10.12 -10.48 -1.11
C VAL A 129 -8.86 -9.75 -0.65
N HIS A 130 -8.89 -8.43 -0.52
CA HIS A 130 -7.79 -7.62 -0.01
C HIS A 130 -7.36 -8.09 1.39
N LYS A 131 -8.31 -8.34 2.30
CA LYS A 131 -8.05 -8.92 3.62
C LYS A 131 -7.39 -10.30 3.52
N GLN A 132 -7.96 -11.20 2.71
CA GLN A 132 -7.45 -12.56 2.53
C GLN A 132 -6.02 -12.58 1.98
N VAL A 133 -5.72 -11.72 1.00
CA VAL A 133 -4.36 -11.52 0.47
C VAL A 133 -3.41 -11.07 1.58
N GLY A 134 -3.82 -10.08 2.38
CA GLY A 134 -3.00 -9.57 3.47
C GLY A 134 -2.63 -10.65 4.49
N THR A 135 -3.61 -11.46 4.91
CA THR A 135 -3.37 -12.61 5.79
C THR A 135 -2.44 -13.64 5.14
N GLY A 136 -2.66 -13.98 3.86
CA GLY A 136 -1.83 -14.93 3.13
C GLY A 136 -0.37 -14.49 3.00
N ILE A 137 -0.13 -13.20 2.75
CA ILE A 137 1.22 -12.61 2.65
C ILE A 137 1.99 -12.74 3.97
N LEU A 138 1.34 -12.43 5.10
CA LEU A 138 1.97 -12.48 6.41
C LEU A 138 2.14 -13.91 6.94
N ALA A 139 1.39 -14.88 6.38
CA ALA A 139 1.52 -16.29 6.68
C ALA A 139 2.69 -16.98 5.94
N GLN A 140 3.26 -16.35 4.90
CA GLN A 140 4.35 -16.94 4.12
C GLN A 140 5.57 -17.28 4.98
N GLU A 141 6.34 -18.27 4.51
CA GLU A 141 7.63 -18.58 5.12
C GLU A 141 8.62 -17.42 4.93
N MET A 142 9.21 -16.99 6.04
CA MET A 142 10.13 -15.85 6.09
C MET A 142 11.53 -16.35 6.43
N ASN A 143 12.40 -16.45 5.43
CA ASN A 143 13.71 -17.08 5.60
C ASN A 143 14.76 -16.11 6.14
N ASN A 144 15.03 -15.02 5.40
CA ASN A 144 16.04 -14.02 5.75
C ASN A 144 15.41 -12.64 5.79
N ILE A 145 15.67 -11.87 6.84
CA ILE A 145 15.14 -10.51 7.01
C ILE A 145 16.29 -9.52 7.06
N TYR A 146 16.36 -8.64 6.06
CA TYR A 146 17.26 -7.50 6.06
C TYR A 146 16.50 -6.27 6.54
N LEU A 147 16.84 -5.78 7.73
CA LEU A 147 16.34 -4.52 8.25
C LEU A 147 17.23 -3.38 7.77
N SER A 148 16.64 -2.33 7.19
CA SER A 148 17.34 -1.11 6.79
C SER A 148 16.69 0.11 7.44
N ALA A 149 17.52 1.06 7.85
CA ALA A 149 17.13 2.41 8.21
C ALA A 149 17.68 3.34 7.12
N GLU A 150 16.87 3.65 6.10
CA GLU A 150 17.35 4.31 4.88
C GLU A 150 17.91 5.70 5.16
N ASP A 151 17.22 6.48 6.02
CA ASP A 151 17.65 7.82 6.41
C ASP A 151 19.04 7.82 7.06
N LEU A 152 19.40 6.73 7.72
CA LEU A 152 20.67 6.52 8.41
C LEU A 152 21.72 5.79 7.55
N SER A 153 21.33 5.32 6.36
CA SER A 153 22.15 4.49 5.46
C SER A 153 22.75 3.27 6.17
N SER A 154 21.93 2.60 6.97
CA SER A 154 22.33 1.44 7.77
C SER A 154 21.44 0.24 7.46
N THR A 155 22.05 -0.93 7.31
CA THR A 155 21.36 -2.19 7.07
C THR A 155 21.94 -3.29 7.95
N LYS A 156 21.07 -4.16 8.46
CA LYS A 156 21.40 -5.30 9.29
C LYS A 156 20.62 -6.53 8.82
N LEU A 157 21.32 -7.65 8.65
CA LEU A 157 20.70 -8.96 8.56
C LEU A 157 20.33 -9.43 9.97
N LEU A 158 19.05 -9.75 10.19
CA LEU A 158 18.56 -10.22 11.48
C LEU A 158 19.04 -11.65 11.76
N GLN A 159 19.45 -11.88 13.01
CA GLN A 159 19.80 -13.22 13.51
C GLN A 159 18.52 -14.05 13.74
N ASP A 160 18.67 -15.36 13.95
CA ASP A 160 17.53 -16.28 14.06
C ASP A 160 16.49 -15.85 15.11
N SER A 161 16.92 -15.47 16.32
CA SER A 161 16.01 -15.01 17.38
C SER A 161 15.34 -13.67 17.08
N GLU A 162 16.06 -12.73 16.46
CA GLU A 162 15.52 -11.44 16.02
C GLU A 162 14.50 -11.63 14.90
N ARG A 163 14.80 -12.54 13.97
CA ARG A 163 13.93 -12.92 12.87
C ARG A 163 12.64 -13.53 13.41
N ASP A 164 12.72 -14.48 14.34
CA ASP A 164 11.54 -15.16 14.88
C ASP A 164 10.63 -14.19 15.64
N ALA A 165 11.20 -13.21 16.35
CA ALA A 165 10.43 -12.13 16.97
C ALA A 165 9.67 -11.29 15.92
N VAL A 166 10.33 -10.90 14.82
CA VAL A 166 9.67 -10.18 13.72
C VAL A 166 8.58 -11.02 13.08
N LYS A 167 8.82 -12.31 12.82
CA LYS A 167 7.80 -13.21 12.26
C LYS A 167 6.55 -13.26 13.13
N GLN A 168 6.72 -13.39 14.44
CA GLN A 168 5.61 -13.44 15.38
C GLN A 168 4.79 -12.14 15.34
N LEU A 169 5.46 -10.99 15.36
CA LEU A 169 4.82 -9.67 15.33
C LEU A 169 4.13 -9.36 13.99
N LEU A 170 4.70 -9.82 12.88
CA LEU A 170 4.08 -9.67 11.56
C LEU A 170 2.88 -10.61 11.38
N ARG A 171 2.94 -11.83 11.93
CA ARG A 171 1.82 -12.78 11.87
C ARG A 171 0.62 -12.36 12.71
N SER A 172 0.82 -11.51 13.74
CA SER A 172 -0.27 -10.91 14.52
C SER A 172 -0.76 -9.57 13.97
N ALA A 173 -0.28 -9.14 12.80
CA ALA A 173 -0.67 -7.86 12.22
C ALA A 173 -2.10 -7.91 11.66
N ASP A 174 -2.88 -6.88 11.95
CA ASP A 174 -4.27 -6.76 11.51
C ASP A 174 -4.36 -5.94 10.22
N PRO A 175 -4.98 -6.43 9.14
CA PRO A 175 -5.14 -5.65 7.91
C PRO A 175 -6.00 -4.40 8.13
N GLU A 176 -5.51 -3.25 7.68
CA GLU A 176 -6.27 -2.01 7.59
C GLU A 176 -7.24 -2.09 6.40
N LEU A 177 -8.53 -1.86 6.67
CA LEU A 177 -9.59 -1.95 5.68
C LEU A 177 -9.97 -0.57 5.13
N GLU A 178 -9.62 0.51 5.84
CA GLU A 178 -9.85 1.87 5.37
C GLU A 178 -8.81 2.27 4.33
N GLN A 179 -9.26 2.35 3.08
CA GLN A 179 -8.41 2.77 1.98
C GLN A 179 -8.26 4.29 1.93
N GLY A 180 -7.06 4.76 1.59
CA GLY A 180 -6.83 6.17 1.23
C GLY A 180 -6.15 7.02 2.29
N VAL A 181 -5.76 6.47 3.45
CA VAL A 181 -4.93 7.20 4.41
C VAL A 181 -3.50 7.24 3.90
N LYS A 182 -3.15 8.30 3.17
CA LYS A 182 -1.75 8.58 2.83
C LYS A 182 -0.96 8.85 4.11
N GLN A 183 -0.28 7.83 4.59
CA GLN A 183 0.74 7.94 5.62
C GLN A 183 2.13 7.88 4.96
N TYR A 184 3.08 8.57 5.58
CA TYR A 184 4.46 8.60 5.12
C TYR A 184 5.35 8.06 6.24
N PRO A 185 6.46 7.38 5.90
CA PRO A 185 7.35 6.83 6.92
C PRO A 185 7.87 7.91 7.87
N LEU A 186 7.83 7.63 9.17
CA LEU A 186 8.54 8.44 10.14
C LEU A 186 10.06 8.28 10.00
N HIS A 187 10.82 9.24 10.54
CA HIS A 187 12.26 9.13 10.64
C HIS A 187 12.61 8.34 11.92
N PRO A 188 13.55 7.36 11.86
CA PRO A 188 14.18 6.85 10.66
C PRO A 188 13.24 6.03 9.78
N TYR A 189 13.39 6.14 8.46
CA TYR A 189 12.66 5.31 7.51
C TYR A 189 13.12 3.85 7.59
N TYR A 190 12.41 3.06 8.39
CA TYR A 190 12.67 1.63 8.51
C TYR A 190 11.97 0.82 7.42
N ARG A 191 12.73 -0.08 6.80
CA ARG A 191 12.25 -1.08 5.84
C ARG A 191 12.81 -2.46 6.16
N MET A 192 12.00 -3.48 5.95
CA MET A 192 12.43 -4.87 6.02
C MET A 192 12.27 -5.52 4.65
N ARG A 193 13.35 -6.12 4.15
CA ARG A 193 13.29 -7.00 2.98
C ARG A 193 13.35 -8.44 3.46
N ILE A 194 12.23 -9.13 3.32
CA ILE A 194 12.02 -10.50 3.80
C ILE A 194 12.09 -11.44 2.60
N HIS A 195 13.06 -12.33 2.58
CA HIS A 195 13.15 -13.35 1.54
C HIS A 195 12.19 -14.49 1.88
N SER A 196 11.21 -14.73 1.01
CA SER A 196 10.35 -15.91 1.02
C SER A 196 10.72 -16.84 -0.14
N ASN A 197 10.08 -18.00 -0.22
CA ASN A 197 10.28 -18.98 -1.30
C ASN A 197 9.72 -18.52 -2.65
N GLU A 198 8.85 -17.50 -2.65
CA GLU A 198 8.20 -16.97 -3.84
C GLU A 198 8.89 -15.69 -4.31
N LYS A 199 8.54 -14.56 -3.70
CA LYS A 199 9.07 -13.23 -4.02
C LYS A 199 9.43 -12.50 -2.73
N PRO A 200 10.54 -11.74 -2.71
CA PRO A 200 10.89 -10.94 -1.55
C PRO A 200 9.76 -9.98 -1.16
N LEU A 201 9.38 -10.05 0.10
CA LEU A 201 8.38 -9.18 0.70
C LEU A 201 9.07 -7.91 1.20
N GLU A 202 8.60 -6.75 0.76
CA GLU A 202 9.12 -5.45 1.20
C GLU A 202 8.15 -4.81 2.19
N VAL A 203 8.52 -4.79 3.46
CA VAL A 203 7.73 -4.17 4.52
C VAL A 203 8.29 -2.79 4.82
N THR A 204 7.46 -1.77 4.72
CA THR A 204 7.77 -0.38 5.08
C THR A 204 7.09 -0.04 6.40
N VAL A 205 7.84 0.44 7.39
CA VAL A 205 7.27 0.94 8.65
C VAL A 205 6.86 2.38 8.45
N LEU A 206 5.55 2.64 8.52
CA LEU A 206 4.97 3.96 8.33
C LEU A 206 4.98 4.75 9.64
N THR A 207 4.47 4.12 10.71
CA THR A 207 4.45 4.66 12.08
C THR A 207 4.76 3.53 13.07
N PRO A 208 4.89 3.77 14.38
CA PRO A 208 5.21 2.71 15.34
C PRO A 208 4.22 1.54 15.35
N THR A 209 2.98 1.76 14.91
CA THR A 209 1.90 0.77 14.91
C THR A 209 1.32 0.51 13.52
N LEU A 210 1.98 0.98 12.45
CA LEU A 210 1.49 0.82 11.09
C LEU A 210 2.62 0.47 10.12
N ILE A 211 2.41 -0.58 9.34
CA ILE A 211 3.30 -1.00 8.26
C ILE A 211 2.54 -1.02 6.93
N SER A 212 3.29 -1.00 5.83
CA SER A 212 2.76 -1.19 4.49
C SER A 212 3.59 -2.17 3.69
N ILE A 213 2.92 -2.86 2.77
CA ILE A 213 3.47 -3.88 1.90
C ILE A 213 2.92 -3.65 0.49
N PRO A 214 3.78 -3.41 -0.53
CA PRO A 214 3.33 -3.32 -1.91
C PRO A 214 2.94 -4.69 -2.45
N PHE A 215 1.87 -4.75 -3.24
CA PHE A 215 1.40 -5.97 -3.90
C PHE A 215 0.81 -5.63 -5.28
N GLY A 216 1.62 -5.71 -6.33
CA GLY A 216 1.26 -5.18 -7.65
C GLY A 216 0.99 -3.68 -7.59
N ARG A 217 -0.19 -3.26 -8.07
CA ARG A 217 -0.69 -1.87 -8.01
C ARG A 217 -1.26 -1.49 -6.64
N GLU A 218 -1.36 -2.43 -5.72
CA GLU A 218 -1.95 -2.23 -4.40
C GLU A 218 -0.86 -1.99 -3.35
N THR A 219 -1.24 -1.33 -2.26
CA THR A 219 -0.41 -1.23 -1.06
C THR A 219 -1.26 -1.64 0.12
N LEU A 220 -0.97 -2.83 0.65
CA LEU A 220 -1.65 -3.38 1.80
C LEU A 220 -1.07 -2.72 3.06
N THR A 221 -1.94 -2.24 3.93
CA THR A 221 -1.55 -1.59 5.17
C THR A 221 -1.99 -2.45 6.34
N PHE A 222 -1.17 -2.53 7.40
CA PHE A 222 -1.45 -3.36 8.56
C PHE A 222 -1.14 -2.63 9.85
N HIS A 223 -2.00 -2.82 10.85
CA HIS A 223 -1.72 -2.48 12.22
C HIS A 223 -0.82 -3.53 12.85
N VAL A 224 0.21 -3.07 13.55
CA VAL A 224 1.17 -3.91 14.27
C VAL A 224 1.31 -3.43 15.70
N GLU A 225 1.76 -4.32 16.58
CA GLU A 225 2.15 -3.94 17.93
C GLU A 225 3.36 -2.99 17.91
N GLY A 226 3.35 -1.98 18.77
CA GLY A 226 4.48 -1.03 18.93
C GLY A 226 5.80 -1.69 19.38
N ALA A 227 5.74 -2.95 19.80
CA ALA A 227 6.91 -3.78 20.09
C ALA A 227 7.79 -3.96 18.85
N LEU A 228 7.20 -4.03 17.64
CA LEU A 228 7.97 -4.11 16.41
C LEU A 228 8.89 -2.90 16.28
N PHE A 229 8.34 -1.69 16.29
CA PHE A 229 9.12 -0.46 16.17
C PHE A 229 10.18 -0.31 17.28
N SER A 230 9.86 -0.71 18.51
CA SER A 230 10.81 -0.73 19.64
C SER A 230 12.01 -1.66 19.39
N GLN A 231 11.79 -2.83 18.78
CA GLN A 231 12.88 -3.73 18.40
C GLN A 231 13.72 -3.16 17.25
N LEU A 232 13.08 -2.62 16.21
CA LEU A 232 13.78 -2.05 15.06
C LEU A 232 14.68 -0.87 15.48
N THR A 233 14.20 0.00 16.36
CA THR A 233 14.97 1.11 16.90
C THR A 233 16.08 0.65 17.84
N SER A 234 15.87 -0.42 18.60
CA SER A 234 16.94 -1.05 19.40
C SER A 234 18.07 -1.60 18.54
N TRP A 235 17.75 -2.22 17.40
CA TRP A 235 18.74 -2.84 16.52
C TRP A 235 19.45 -1.84 15.61
N LEU A 236 18.74 -0.83 15.12
CA LEU A 236 19.25 0.25 14.28
C LEU A 236 18.83 1.62 14.84
N PRO A 237 19.42 2.06 15.97
CA PRO A 237 19.05 3.32 16.59
C PRO A 237 19.47 4.52 15.70
N PRO A 238 18.71 5.64 15.74
CA PRO A 238 19.19 6.91 15.22
C PRO A 238 20.53 7.27 15.85
N LYS A 239 21.54 7.52 15.04
CA LYS A 239 22.85 8.01 15.50
C LYS A 239 23.00 9.43 15.00
N GLU A 240 23.05 10.38 15.92
CA GLU A 240 23.36 11.77 15.56
C GLU A 240 24.78 11.82 14.98
N LYS A 241 24.86 12.14 13.68
CA LYS A 241 26.13 12.55 13.06
C LYS A 241 26.19 14.06 13.17
N THR A 242 27.23 14.58 13.80
CA THR A 242 27.41 16.01 14.07
C THR A 242 27.34 16.89 12.82
N ASP A 243 27.64 16.32 11.64
CA ASP A 243 27.73 17.04 10.36
C ASP A 243 26.53 16.80 9.41
N ASP A 244 25.52 16.01 9.78
CA ASP A 244 24.35 15.81 8.90
C ASP A 244 23.38 16.99 9.02
N ILE A 245 23.46 17.93 8.07
CA ILE A 245 22.61 19.11 7.99
C ILE A 245 21.11 18.78 7.93
N TYR A 246 20.75 17.59 7.46
CA TYR A 246 19.36 17.15 7.30
C TYR A 246 18.79 16.57 8.60
N GLU A 247 19.62 16.02 9.47
CA GLU A 247 19.21 15.44 10.76
C GLU A 247 18.44 16.45 11.62
N LYS A 248 18.84 17.73 11.57
CA LYS A 248 18.14 18.82 12.27
C LYS A 248 16.76 19.11 11.66
N LEU A 249 16.61 18.93 10.34
CA LEU A 249 15.31 19.14 9.68
C LEU A 249 14.31 18.04 10.05
N PHE A 250 14.78 16.80 10.25
CA PHE A 250 13.92 15.71 10.75
C PHE A 250 13.41 15.95 12.18
N LYS A 251 14.09 16.80 12.97
CA LYS A 251 13.70 17.14 14.36
C LYS A 251 12.86 18.41 14.46
N ALA A 252 12.37 18.94 13.34
CA ALA A 252 11.53 20.13 13.33
C ALA A 252 10.18 19.83 14.02
N ASN A 253 9.77 20.72 14.92
CA ASN A 253 8.43 20.70 15.52
C ASN A 253 7.44 21.58 14.73
N LYS A 254 7.95 22.51 13.90
CA LYS A 254 7.14 23.32 12.99
C LYS A 254 7.76 23.40 11.61
N LEU A 255 6.89 23.45 10.61
CA LEU A 255 7.25 23.73 9.22
C LEU A 255 6.44 24.95 8.77
N ARG A 256 7.10 26.04 8.38
CA ARG A 256 6.42 27.20 7.80
C ARG A 256 6.79 27.32 6.32
N ILE A 257 5.79 27.57 5.49
CA ILE A 257 5.98 28.04 4.12
C ILE A 257 5.72 29.55 4.07
N GLU A 258 6.63 30.28 3.43
CA GLU A 258 6.53 31.72 3.18
C GLU A 258 6.53 31.97 1.67
N LYS A 259 5.56 32.74 1.21
CA LYS A 259 5.41 33.15 -0.18
C LYS A 259 6.53 34.09 -0.58
N ALA A 260 7.11 33.85 -1.75
CA ALA A 260 8.03 34.77 -2.39
C ALA A 260 7.51 35.19 -3.78
N GLY A 261 7.90 34.48 -4.84
CA GLY A 261 7.55 34.83 -6.23
C GLY A 261 6.37 34.08 -6.82
N ARG A 262 5.97 32.93 -6.24
CA ARG A 262 4.91 32.09 -6.80
C ARG A 262 3.53 32.49 -6.26
N THR A 263 2.53 32.63 -7.14
CA THR A 263 1.20 33.17 -6.76
C THR A 263 0.28 32.15 -6.12
N ASP A 264 0.45 30.87 -6.45
CA ASP A 264 -0.29 29.71 -5.90
C ASP A 264 0.20 29.28 -4.52
N VAL A 265 1.25 29.92 -3.98
CA VAL A 265 1.74 29.69 -2.62
C VAL A 265 1.15 30.72 -1.66
N GLU A 266 0.72 30.24 -0.49
CA GLU A 266 0.26 31.05 0.62
C GLU A 266 1.12 30.80 1.84
N ASP A 267 1.31 31.84 2.65
CA ASP A 267 1.96 31.72 3.96
C ASP A 267 1.16 30.80 4.87
N HIS A 268 1.83 29.78 5.41
CA HIS A 268 1.19 28.84 6.33
C HIS A 268 2.20 28.23 7.29
N GLU A 269 1.78 27.99 8.53
CA GLU A 269 2.56 27.29 9.54
C GLU A 269 1.88 25.96 9.88
N TYR A 270 2.63 24.88 9.73
CA TYR A 270 2.24 23.52 10.06
C TYR A 270 2.87 23.13 11.40
N ASP A 271 2.06 22.71 12.35
CA ASP A 271 2.53 22.03 13.55
C ASP A 271 2.80 20.56 13.23
N VAL A 272 4.08 20.21 13.13
CA VAL A 272 4.55 18.89 12.72
C VAL A 272 4.23 17.82 13.77
N THR A 273 4.04 18.23 15.03
CA THR A 273 3.83 17.32 16.16
C THR A 273 2.36 16.98 16.41
N THR A 274 1.42 17.64 15.71
CA THR A 274 -0.02 17.45 15.93
C THR A 274 -0.48 16.04 15.59
N THR A 275 0.01 15.45 14.49
CA THR A 275 -0.33 14.07 14.10
C THR A 275 0.87 13.36 13.47
N THR A 276 0.88 12.02 13.52
CA THR A 276 1.88 11.20 12.82
C THR A 276 1.86 11.42 11.30
N LYS A 277 0.70 11.78 10.74
CA LYS A 277 0.56 12.12 9.31
C LYS A 277 1.33 13.41 8.97
N GLU A 278 1.16 14.47 9.75
CA GLU A 278 1.88 15.73 9.52
C GLU A 278 3.38 15.56 9.79
N GLN A 279 3.73 14.77 10.82
CA GLN A 279 5.12 14.39 11.07
C GLN A 279 5.74 13.63 9.89
N GLY A 280 5.05 12.61 9.38
CA GLY A 280 5.49 11.83 8.22
C GLY A 280 5.63 12.69 6.96
N LYS A 281 4.73 13.64 6.72
CA LYS A 281 4.84 14.60 5.61
C LYS A 281 6.09 15.45 5.73
N ALA A 282 6.35 16.03 6.91
CA ALA A 282 7.55 16.83 7.14
C ALA A 282 8.81 16.01 6.90
N HIS A 283 8.89 14.79 7.43
CA HIS A 283 10.01 13.88 7.17
C HIS A 283 10.15 13.53 5.68
N GLN A 284 9.03 13.31 4.98
CA GLN A 284 9.05 13.05 3.54
C GLN A 284 9.57 14.24 2.74
N ILE A 285 9.24 15.47 3.13
CA ILE A 285 9.81 16.68 2.54
C ILE A 285 11.32 16.71 2.75
N VAL A 286 11.81 16.40 3.95
CA VAL A 286 13.26 16.32 4.21
C VAL A 286 13.94 15.28 3.32
N ARG A 287 13.32 14.11 3.11
CA ARG A 287 13.84 13.09 2.17
C ARG A 287 13.90 13.57 0.72
N LEU A 288 12.87 14.29 0.27
CA LEU A 288 12.89 14.91 -1.07
C LEU A 288 14.03 15.91 -1.20
N ILE A 289 14.26 16.74 -0.17
CA ILE A 289 15.38 17.70 -0.16
C ILE A 289 16.72 16.96 -0.19
N LYS A 290 16.86 15.89 0.61
CA LYS A 290 18.09 15.07 0.69
C LYS A 290 18.42 14.35 -0.62
N SER A 291 17.46 14.09 -1.50
CA SER A 291 17.71 13.45 -2.80
C SER A 291 18.21 14.41 -3.89
N ALA A 292 18.26 15.71 -3.60
CA ALA A 292 18.77 16.70 -4.54
C ALA A 292 20.29 16.60 -4.73
N THR A 293 20.76 17.00 -5.90
CA THR A 293 22.19 16.94 -6.22
C THR A 293 22.89 18.19 -5.71
N PRO A 294 23.94 18.07 -4.87
CA PRO A 294 24.69 19.24 -4.39
C PRO A 294 25.41 19.93 -5.55
N LEU A 295 25.39 21.26 -5.55
CA LEU A 295 26.12 22.09 -6.49
C LEU A 295 27.40 22.61 -5.82
N PRO A 296 28.55 22.55 -6.50
CA PRO A 296 29.81 23.04 -5.95
C PRO A 296 29.80 24.57 -5.75
N ASP A 297 29.11 25.29 -6.64
CA ASP A 297 29.04 26.74 -6.67
C ASP A 297 27.59 27.24 -6.72
N ALA A 298 27.39 28.49 -6.33
CA ALA A 298 26.12 29.16 -6.51
C ALA A 298 25.78 29.29 -8.00
N PRO A 299 24.54 29.00 -8.42
CA PRO A 299 24.12 29.16 -9.81
C PRO A 299 24.23 30.64 -10.21
N SER A 300 24.78 30.91 -11.41
CA SER A 300 24.89 32.27 -11.93
C SER A 300 23.53 32.93 -12.19
N GLN A 301 22.50 32.11 -12.43
CA GLN A 301 21.12 32.53 -12.65
C GLN A 301 20.17 31.55 -11.95
N PRO A 302 19.93 31.68 -10.64
CA PRO A 302 18.99 30.80 -9.92
C PRO A 302 17.54 30.98 -10.38
N GLY A 303 17.22 32.10 -11.05
CA GLY A 303 15.85 32.50 -11.36
C GLY A 303 15.17 33.21 -10.20
N VAL A 304 13.85 33.39 -10.29
CA VAL A 304 13.06 34.05 -9.25
C VAL A 304 12.80 33.09 -8.10
N LYS A 305 13.06 33.52 -6.87
CA LYS A 305 12.73 32.77 -5.64
C LYS A 305 11.23 32.47 -5.61
N GLN A 306 10.87 31.19 -5.54
CA GLN A 306 9.48 30.73 -5.62
C GLN A 306 8.78 30.86 -4.26
N TYR A 307 9.38 30.26 -3.23
CA TYR A 307 8.91 30.30 -1.84
C TYR A 307 10.07 29.93 -0.89
N VAL A 308 9.84 30.07 0.41
CA VAL A 308 10.81 29.73 1.45
C VAL A 308 10.18 28.74 2.42
N LEU A 309 10.92 27.69 2.78
CA LEU A 309 10.55 26.77 3.85
C LEU A 309 11.39 27.08 5.10
N HIS A 310 10.73 27.11 6.24
CA HIS A 310 11.37 27.22 7.54
C HIS A 310 11.08 25.98 8.37
N PHE A 311 12.12 25.24 8.69
CA PHE A 311 12.09 24.14 9.66
C PHE A 311 12.51 24.71 11.01
N VAL A 312 11.60 24.66 11.97
CA VAL A 312 11.83 25.21 13.32
C VAL A 312 11.83 24.05 14.30
N SER A 313 12.83 24.01 15.15
CA SER A 313 12.92 23.22 16.38
C SER A 313 13.10 24.18 17.56
N SER A 314 12.94 23.70 18.80
CA SER A 314 13.06 24.53 20.01
C SER A 314 14.28 25.45 20.03
N ASP A 315 15.42 24.99 19.50
CA ASP A 315 16.70 25.71 19.60
C ASP A 315 17.26 26.18 18.24
N THR A 316 16.62 25.82 17.12
CA THR A 316 17.17 26.12 15.78
C THR A 316 16.10 26.41 14.74
N LYS A 317 16.40 27.34 13.84
CA LYS A 317 15.62 27.61 12.63
C LYS A 317 16.52 27.38 11.41
N ARG A 318 16.10 26.49 10.52
CA ARG A 318 16.75 26.26 9.22
C ARG A 318 15.86 26.75 8.11
N THR A 319 16.47 27.37 7.11
CA THR A 319 15.76 28.00 6.02
C THR A 319 16.21 27.41 4.70
N ILE A 320 15.22 27.11 3.86
CA ILE A 320 15.41 26.60 2.52
C ILE A 320 14.73 27.53 1.54
N GLU A 321 15.51 28.12 0.63
CA GLU A 321 15.00 29.00 -0.41
C GLU A 321 14.81 28.21 -1.71
N MET A 322 13.57 28.07 -2.18
CA MET A 322 13.27 27.40 -3.44
C MET A 322 13.38 28.33 -4.64
N TYR A 323 13.98 27.83 -5.71
CA TYR A 323 13.99 28.39 -7.05
C TYR A 323 13.51 27.31 -8.05
N PRO A 324 13.26 27.63 -9.34
CA PRO A 324 12.65 26.67 -10.28
C PRO A 324 13.41 25.35 -10.46
N LEU A 325 14.75 25.38 -10.46
CA LEU A 325 15.61 24.20 -10.71
C LEU A 325 16.69 24.01 -9.64
N THR A 326 16.73 24.90 -8.65
CA THR A 326 17.76 24.89 -7.61
C THR A 326 17.16 25.31 -6.28
N PHE A 327 17.82 24.95 -5.19
CA PHE A 327 17.54 25.55 -3.90
C PHE A 327 18.79 25.83 -3.10
N LYS A 328 18.62 26.72 -2.13
CA LYS A 328 19.65 27.04 -1.15
C LYS A 328 19.20 26.53 0.22
N LEU A 329 20.02 25.71 0.87
CA LEU A 329 19.88 25.29 2.27
C LEU A 329 21.09 25.81 3.03
N ASP A 330 20.86 26.70 3.99
CA ASP A 330 21.90 27.47 4.67
C ASP A 330 22.83 28.19 3.67
N GLN A 331 24.09 27.73 3.51
CA GLN A 331 25.04 28.29 2.53
C GLN A 331 25.29 27.39 1.33
N SER A 332 24.66 26.20 1.29
CA SER A 332 24.88 25.20 0.25
C SER A 332 23.79 25.27 -0.81
N TRP A 333 24.18 25.03 -2.06
CA TRP A 333 23.28 25.00 -3.21
C TRP A 333 23.06 23.59 -3.72
N PHE A 334 21.86 23.34 -4.24
CA PHE A 334 21.44 22.05 -4.74
C PHE A 334 20.62 22.23 -6.01
N SER A 335 20.75 21.32 -6.96
CA SER A 335 19.88 21.23 -8.14
C SER A 335 18.82 20.16 -7.95
N HIS A 336 17.63 20.41 -8.49
CA HIS A 336 16.51 19.47 -8.45
C HIS A 336 15.70 19.49 -9.74
N ASN A 337 14.88 18.45 -9.94
CA ASN A 337 13.89 18.38 -11.00
C ASN A 337 12.50 18.22 -10.36
N ASN A 338 11.66 19.26 -10.44
CA ASN A 338 10.26 19.28 -9.91
C ASN A 338 10.09 19.09 -8.39
N LEU A 339 11.16 19.24 -7.59
CA LEU A 339 11.08 19.13 -6.13
C LEU A 339 10.16 20.19 -5.52
N ASP A 340 10.15 21.39 -6.08
CA ASP A 340 9.26 22.49 -5.71
C ASP A 340 7.78 22.07 -5.81
N TYR A 341 7.38 21.52 -6.96
CA TYR A 341 6.03 21.03 -7.20
C TYR A 341 5.67 19.86 -6.28
N ASN A 342 6.60 18.92 -6.09
CA ASN A 342 6.37 17.75 -5.24
C ASN A 342 6.17 18.12 -3.76
N ILE A 343 6.91 19.09 -3.26
CA ILE A 343 6.73 19.61 -1.89
C ILE A 343 5.37 20.30 -1.75
N LEU A 344 5.01 21.19 -2.67
CA LEU A 344 3.72 21.87 -2.63
C LEU A 344 2.56 20.86 -2.66
N LYS A 345 2.64 19.84 -3.51
CA LYS A 345 1.63 18.75 -3.57
C LYS A 345 1.50 18.00 -2.24
N LEU A 346 2.60 17.77 -1.51
CA LEU A 346 2.56 17.16 -0.18
C LEU A 346 1.85 18.07 0.83
N LEU A 347 2.14 19.38 0.80
CA LEU A 347 1.58 20.37 1.71
C LEU A 347 0.10 20.69 1.40
N ASP A 348 -0.30 20.67 0.13
CA ASP A 348 -1.70 20.86 -0.29
C ASP A 348 -2.58 19.68 0.07
N SER A 349 -2.01 18.46 0.16
CA SER A 349 -2.74 17.29 0.64
C SER A 349 -3.13 17.35 2.13
N SER A 350 -2.71 18.40 2.84
CA SER A 350 -3.17 18.76 4.19
C SER A 350 -4.44 19.63 4.19
N ARG A 351 -4.86 20.19 3.05
CA ARG A 351 -5.94 21.18 2.94
C ARG A 351 -7.35 20.58 2.72
N LYS A 352 -7.61 19.33 3.11
CA LYS A 352 -8.93 18.70 3.01
C LYS A 352 -9.38 18.09 4.32
#